data_AF-A0A142WTR0-F1
#
_entry.id   AF-A0A142WTR0-F1
#
_cell.length_a   1.000
_cell.length_b   1.000
_cell.length_c   1.000
_cell.angle_alpha   90.00
_cell.angle_beta   90.00
_cell.angle_gamma   90.00
#
_symmetry.space_group_name_H-M   'P 1'
#
loop_
_entity.id
_entity.type
_entity.pdbx_description
1 polymer ?
#
loop_
_entity_poly.entity_id
_entity_poly.type
_entity_poly.pdbx_seq_one_letter_code
_entity_poly.pdbx_strand_id
1 'polypeptide(L)'
;MGSYVLFAACGWWHLAVLSMMGLSFVTYGSTSHDLVHRSLHLPRRVNDALLSLIELLSLRSGTAYRLSHLHHHRHLLAEDDLEGAAAHGTFWQALASGPPMQLRLWRWAWKRHPAARTQLAGEAAGVLALIAGAAFAVRWSAIPIVYVGLAVAGSWVFPLVTAYIPHDGRGGSALSRTRLFRGPFVQWIALDHLYHLEHHLYPAVPHHHWKALARRLDPHFLALGLLPPASGTRSRKSP
;
A
#
# COMPACT_ATOMS: atom_id res chain seq x y z
N MET A 1 9.48 -11.43 9.24
CA MET A 1 9.41 -11.89 10.65
C MET A 1 10.70 -12.58 11.11
N GLY A 2 11.18 -13.63 10.43
CA GLY A 2 12.41 -14.34 10.83
C GLY A 2 13.65 -13.44 11.02
N SER A 3 13.96 -12.59 10.03
CA SER A 3 15.09 -11.65 10.13
C SER A 3 14.96 -10.66 11.29
N TYR A 4 13.75 -10.16 11.57
CA TYR A 4 13.50 -9.30 12.72
C TYR A 4 13.84 -10.01 14.03
N VAL A 5 13.35 -11.24 14.22
CA VAL A 5 13.59 -12.01 15.44
C VAL A 5 15.08 -12.30 15.61
N LEU A 6 15.75 -12.71 14.53
CA LEU A 6 17.19 -12.98 14.54
C LEU A 6 17.98 -11.74 14.96
N PHE A 7 17.77 -10.60 14.30
CA PHE A 7 18.50 -9.37 14.60
C PHE A 7 18.21 -8.85 16.00
N ALA A 8 16.95 -8.89 16.45
CA ALA A 8 16.58 -8.48 17.80
C ALA A 8 17.21 -9.39 18.86
N ALA A 9 17.24 -10.72 18.64
CA ALA A 9 17.86 -11.69 19.54
C ALA A 9 19.39 -11.51 19.64
N CYS A 10 20.04 -11.07 18.56
CA CYS A 10 21.47 -10.70 18.56
C CYS A 10 21.75 -9.28 19.10
N GLY A 11 20.72 -8.52 19.52
CA GLY A 11 20.85 -7.14 19.99
C GLY A 11 21.02 -6.09 18.89
N TRP A 12 20.93 -6.46 17.61
CA TRP A 12 21.05 -5.57 16.46
C TRP A 12 19.71 -4.88 16.13
N TRP A 13 19.20 -4.08 17.08
CA TRP A 13 17.87 -3.47 17.00
C TRP A 13 17.65 -2.58 15.78
N HIS A 14 18.69 -1.90 15.30
CA HIS A 14 18.60 -1.09 14.07
C HIS A 14 18.28 -1.96 12.84
N LEU A 15 18.93 -3.12 12.69
CA LEU A 15 18.64 -4.08 11.62
C LEU A 15 17.26 -4.73 11.80
N ALA A 16 16.84 -4.96 13.04
CA ALA A 16 15.49 -5.46 13.33
C ALA A 16 14.42 -4.47 12.85
N VAL A 17 14.54 -3.19 13.21
CA VAL A 17 13.63 -2.12 12.76
C VAL A 17 13.65 -2.00 11.22
N LEU A 18 14.83 -1.98 10.59
CA LEU A 18 14.94 -1.93 9.12
C LEU A 18 14.27 -3.14 8.45
N SER A 19 14.39 -4.33 9.03
CA SER A 19 13.69 -5.52 8.54
C SER A 19 12.17 -5.36 8.62
N MET A 20 11.68 -4.67 9.66
CA MET A 20 10.25 -4.41 9.82
C MET A 20 9.74 -3.35 8.84
N MET A 21 10.54 -2.33 8.56
CA MET A 21 10.26 -1.35 7.51
C MET A 21 10.19 -2.03 6.13
N GLY A 22 11.15 -2.91 5.83
CA GLY A 22 11.14 -3.71 4.61
C GLY A 22 9.91 -4.62 4.51
N LEU A 23 9.54 -5.30 5.60
CA LEU A 23 8.30 -6.09 5.64
C LEU A 23 7.07 -5.22 5.37
N SER A 24 6.97 -4.07 6.03
CA SER A 24 5.85 -3.14 5.86
C SER A 24 5.69 -2.72 4.39
N PHE A 25 6.80 -2.39 3.72
CA PHE A 25 6.82 -2.09 2.29
C PHE A 25 6.35 -3.26 1.42
N VAL A 26 6.91 -4.46 1.62
CA VAL A 26 6.52 -5.69 0.89
C VAL A 26 5.03 -5.99 1.08
N THR A 27 4.51 -5.81 2.29
CA THR A 27 3.12 -6.14 2.63
C THR A 27 2.11 -5.06 2.27
N TYR A 28 2.45 -3.80 2.00
CA TYR A 28 1.41 -2.81 1.64
C TYR A 28 1.59 -2.31 0.22
N GLY A 29 2.77 -1.78 -0.11
CA GLY A 29 3.01 -1.19 -1.42
C GLY A 29 3.16 -2.22 -2.54
N SER A 30 3.75 -3.39 -2.25
CA SER A 30 4.31 -4.27 -3.27
C SER A 30 3.53 -5.58 -3.46
N THR A 31 3.88 -6.63 -2.71
CA THR A 31 3.37 -7.99 -2.98
C THR A 31 1.90 -8.14 -2.61
N SER A 32 1.46 -7.61 -1.46
CA SER A 32 0.04 -7.64 -1.12
C SER A 32 -0.81 -6.85 -2.10
N HIS A 33 -0.28 -5.75 -2.63
CA HIS A 33 -0.95 -4.95 -3.64
C HIS A 33 -1.19 -5.75 -4.93
N ASP A 34 -0.17 -6.46 -5.43
CA ASP A 34 -0.32 -7.39 -6.55
C ASP A 34 -1.33 -8.51 -6.24
N LEU A 35 -1.31 -9.05 -5.01
CA LEU A 35 -2.26 -10.07 -4.57
C LEU A 35 -3.69 -9.52 -4.49
N VAL A 36 -3.89 -8.26 -4.11
CA VAL A 36 -5.19 -7.57 -4.09
C VAL A 36 -5.78 -7.48 -5.49
N HIS A 37 -4.96 -7.21 -6.50
CA HIS A 37 -5.39 -7.19 -7.91
C HIS A 37 -5.37 -8.57 -8.58
N ARG A 38 -4.78 -9.57 -7.93
CA ARG A 38 -4.54 -10.92 -8.50
C ARG A 38 -3.72 -10.86 -9.79
N SER A 39 -2.79 -9.91 -9.87
CA SER A 39 -1.93 -9.67 -11.05
C SER A 39 -0.83 -10.72 -11.22
N LEU A 40 -0.60 -11.57 -10.21
CA LEU A 40 0.42 -12.63 -10.22
C LEU A 40 -0.04 -13.94 -10.90
N HIS A 41 -1.27 -14.02 -11.40
CA HIS A 41 -1.83 -15.20 -12.09
C HIS A 41 -1.82 -16.49 -11.25
N LEU A 42 -1.87 -16.35 -9.92
CA LEU A 42 -1.95 -17.49 -9.00
C LEU A 42 -3.38 -18.05 -8.94
N PRO A 43 -3.57 -19.34 -8.62
CA PRO A 43 -4.89 -19.89 -8.32
C PRO A 43 -5.57 -19.08 -7.21
N ARG A 44 -6.87 -18.78 -7.35
CA ARG A 44 -7.60 -17.86 -6.46
C ARG A 44 -7.41 -18.18 -4.97
N ARG A 45 -7.53 -19.46 -4.60
CA ARG A 45 -7.37 -19.90 -3.21
C ARG A 45 -5.96 -19.66 -2.67
N VAL A 46 -4.94 -19.88 -3.50
CA VAL A 46 -3.53 -19.64 -3.14
C VAL A 46 -3.29 -18.14 -2.99
N ASN A 47 -3.78 -17.34 -3.93
CA ASN A 47 -3.66 -15.88 -3.86
C ASN A 47 -4.33 -15.31 -2.60
N ASP A 48 -5.54 -15.77 -2.29
CA ASP A 48 -6.28 -15.27 -1.12
C ASP A 48 -5.61 -15.71 0.19
N ALA A 49 -5.13 -16.96 0.27
CA ALA A 49 -4.37 -17.44 1.42
C ALA A 49 -3.05 -16.69 1.62
N LEU A 50 -2.31 -16.42 0.55
CA LEU A 50 -1.08 -15.63 0.60
C LEU A 50 -1.35 -14.20 1.03
N LEU A 51 -2.42 -13.57 0.52
CA LEU A 51 -2.80 -12.22 0.95
C LEU A 51 -3.11 -12.22 2.44
N SER A 52 -4.00 -13.11 2.91
CA SER A 52 -4.32 -13.19 4.35
C SER A 52 -3.08 -13.44 5.21
N LEU A 53 -2.18 -14.34 4.80
CA LEU A 53 -0.95 -14.64 5.54
C LEU A 53 0.01 -13.46 5.62
N ILE A 54 0.32 -12.84 4.47
CA ILE A 54 1.26 -11.72 4.40
C ILE A 54 0.74 -10.52 5.19
N GLU A 55 -0.55 -10.25 5.09
CA GLU A 55 -1.21 -9.15 5.80
C GLU A 55 -1.23 -9.41 7.31
N LEU A 56 -1.47 -10.66 7.72
CA LEU A 56 -1.44 -11.08 9.12
C LEU A 56 -0.05 -10.89 9.76
N LEU A 57 1.04 -11.10 9.01
CA LEU A 57 2.40 -10.80 9.50
C LEU A 57 2.57 -9.32 9.87
N SER A 58 1.84 -8.43 9.21
CA SER A 58 1.81 -6.99 9.51
C SER A 58 0.62 -6.59 10.39
N LEU A 59 -0.03 -7.56 11.06
CA LEU A 59 -1.19 -7.39 11.94
C LEU A 59 -2.42 -6.75 11.25
N ARG A 60 -2.60 -7.05 9.95
CA ARG A 60 -3.67 -6.49 9.11
C ARG A 60 -4.57 -7.59 8.57
N SER A 61 -5.75 -7.17 8.10
CA SER A 61 -6.71 -8.03 7.42
C SER A 61 -6.57 -7.86 5.91
N GLY A 62 -6.12 -8.92 5.24
CA GLY A 62 -6.00 -8.94 3.79
C GLY A 62 -7.34 -8.87 3.08
N THR A 63 -8.38 -9.44 3.66
CA THR A 63 -9.74 -9.34 3.13
C THR A 63 -10.25 -7.90 3.19
N ALA A 64 -10.08 -7.22 4.32
CA ALA A 64 -10.47 -5.81 4.46
C ALA A 64 -9.69 -4.93 3.47
N TYR A 65 -8.38 -5.16 3.36
CA TYR A 65 -7.53 -4.41 2.42
C TYR A 65 -7.97 -4.60 0.96
N ARG A 66 -8.18 -5.84 0.52
CA ARG A 66 -8.66 -6.10 -0.86
C ARG A 66 -9.99 -5.38 -1.14
N LEU A 67 -10.95 -5.50 -0.23
CA LEU A 67 -12.28 -4.94 -0.44
C LEU A 67 -12.23 -3.40 -0.49
N SER A 68 -11.49 -2.77 0.42
CA SER A 68 -11.37 -1.31 0.42
C SER A 68 -10.60 -0.80 -0.79
N HIS A 69 -9.52 -1.49 -1.18
CA HIS A 69 -8.69 -1.08 -2.29
C HIS A 69 -9.41 -1.21 -3.64
N LEU A 70 -10.15 -2.29 -3.86
CA LEU A 70 -10.97 -2.43 -5.07
C LEU A 70 -12.12 -1.40 -5.09
N HIS A 71 -12.66 -1.03 -3.93
CA HIS A 71 -13.63 0.06 -3.83
C HIS A 71 -13.00 1.41 -4.20
N HIS A 72 -11.81 1.70 -3.69
CA HIS A 72 -11.02 2.89 -4.01
C HIS A 72 -10.78 3.01 -5.52
N HIS A 73 -10.36 1.94 -6.20
CA HIS A 73 -10.20 1.95 -7.66
C HIS A 73 -11.49 2.25 -8.42
N ARG A 74 -12.61 1.69 -7.96
CA ARG A 74 -13.92 1.88 -8.61
C ARG A 74 -14.52 3.26 -8.34
N HIS A 75 -14.25 3.82 -7.17
CA HIS A 75 -14.86 5.05 -6.65
C HIS A 75 -13.78 6.06 -6.22
N LEU A 76 -12.77 6.25 -7.05
CA LEU A 76 -11.56 7.01 -6.74
C LEU A 76 -11.86 8.39 -6.15
N LEU A 77 -11.48 8.57 -4.88
CA LEU A 77 -11.66 9.78 -4.07
C LEU A 77 -13.13 10.22 -3.87
N ALA A 78 -14.09 9.32 -4.05
CA ALA A 78 -15.48 9.56 -3.65
C ALA A 78 -15.59 9.72 -2.12
N GLU A 79 -16.69 10.27 -1.63
CA GLU A 79 -16.88 10.50 -0.18
C GLU A 79 -16.78 9.22 0.67
N ASP A 80 -17.12 8.07 0.09
CA ASP A 80 -17.12 6.79 0.79
C ASP A 80 -15.86 5.94 0.55
N ASP A 81 -14.89 6.50 -0.16
CA ASP A 81 -13.55 5.94 -0.37
C ASP A 81 -12.66 6.21 0.85
N LEU A 82 -12.63 5.24 1.78
CA LEU A 82 -11.84 5.36 3.00
C LEU A 82 -10.33 5.35 2.76
N GLU A 83 -9.86 4.67 1.72
CA GLU A 83 -8.45 4.55 1.42
C GLU A 83 -7.92 5.86 0.84
N GLY A 84 -8.67 6.46 -0.09
CA GLY A 84 -8.37 7.76 -0.69
C GLY A 84 -8.67 8.96 0.20
N ALA A 85 -9.42 8.80 1.30
CA ALA A 85 -9.91 9.91 2.13
C ALA A 85 -8.82 10.88 2.60
N ALA A 86 -7.59 10.39 2.83
CA ALA A 86 -6.46 11.22 3.25
C ALA A 86 -6.09 12.30 2.20
N ALA A 87 -6.39 12.07 0.91
CA ALA A 87 -6.08 13.00 -0.18
C ALA A 87 -6.87 14.32 -0.13
N HIS A 88 -7.99 14.35 0.60
CA HIS A 88 -8.84 15.54 0.76
C HIS A 88 -8.38 16.47 1.89
N GLY A 89 -7.49 15.99 2.76
CA GLY A 89 -7.05 16.71 3.96
C GLY A 89 -5.75 17.50 3.78
N THR A 90 -5.28 18.05 4.90
CA THR A 90 -3.91 18.57 5.04
C THR A 90 -2.93 17.44 5.34
N PHE A 91 -1.63 17.72 5.23
CA PHE A 91 -0.57 16.80 5.64
C PHE A 91 -0.77 16.24 7.05
N TRP A 92 -1.11 17.10 8.02
CA TRP A 92 -1.32 16.68 9.42
C TRP A 92 -2.56 15.82 9.59
N GLN A 93 -3.63 16.12 8.84
CA GLN A 93 -4.84 15.28 8.84
C GLN A 93 -4.55 13.90 8.22
N ALA A 94 -3.78 13.84 7.14
CA ALA A 94 -3.36 12.58 6.53
C ALA A 94 -2.55 11.73 7.52
N LEU A 95 -1.58 12.32 8.22
CA LEU A 95 -0.80 11.62 9.24
C LEU A 95 -1.68 11.14 10.42
N ALA A 96 -2.56 12.02 10.92
CA ALA A 96 -3.48 11.68 12.01
C ALA A 96 -4.54 10.62 11.63
N SER A 97 -4.79 10.42 10.33
CA SER A 97 -5.73 9.39 9.84
C SER A 97 -5.17 7.96 9.92
N GLY A 98 -3.85 7.82 10.07
CA GLY A 98 -3.12 6.55 10.15
C GLY A 98 -3.58 5.61 11.27
N PRO A 99 -3.45 6.02 12.55
CA PRO A 99 -3.75 5.15 13.70
C PRO A 99 -5.11 4.44 13.64
N PRO A 100 -6.23 5.11 13.31
CA PRO A 100 -7.52 4.43 13.23
C PRO A 100 -7.77 3.69 11.90
N MET A 101 -6.91 3.85 10.88
CA MET A 101 -7.21 3.44 9.50
C MET A 101 -7.54 1.96 9.40
N GLN A 102 -6.70 1.07 9.94
CA GLN A 102 -6.93 -0.38 9.82
C GLN A 102 -8.28 -0.81 10.38
N LEU A 103 -8.64 -0.28 11.56
CA LEU A 103 -9.91 -0.57 12.21
C LEU A 103 -11.09 0.00 11.41
N ARG A 104 -10.93 1.19 10.80
CA ARG A 104 -11.94 1.78 9.91
C ARG A 104 -12.16 0.92 8.67
N LEU A 105 -11.09 0.47 8.00
CA LEU A 105 -11.17 -0.40 6.83
C LEU A 105 -11.86 -1.73 7.17
N TRP A 106 -11.47 -2.37 8.28
CA TRP A 106 -12.10 -3.62 8.72
C TRP A 106 -13.58 -3.44 9.06
N ARG A 107 -13.94 -2.40 9.82
CA ARG A 107 -15.35 -2.11 10.18
C ARG A 107 -16.19 -1.80 8.95
N TRP A 108 -15.63 -1.07 7.99
CA TRP A 108 -16.27 -0.79 6.71
C TRP A 108 -16.51 -2.08 5.92
N ALA A 109 -15.50 -2.93 5.79
CA ALA A 109 -15.59 -4.20 5.09
C ALA A 109 -16.64 -5.12 5.74
N TRP A 110 -16.64 -5.21 7.07
CA TRP A 110 -17.61 -6.00 7.84
C TRP A 110 -19.07 -5.58 7.62
N LYS A 111 -19.31 -4.26 7.54
CA LYS A 111 -20.64 -3.69 7.32
C LYS A 111 -21.12 -3.91 5.88
N ARG A 112 -20.25 -3.67 4.89
CA ARG A 112 -20.63 -3.66 3.46
C ARG A 112 -20.56 -5.03 2.79
N HIS A 113 -19.81 -5.98 3.33
CA HIS A 113 -19.61 -7.29 2.71
C HIS A 113 -19.96 -8.46 3.65
N PRO A 114 -21.26 -8.74 3.88
CA PRO A 114 -21.70 -9.84 4.73
C PRO A 114 -21.11 -11.21 4.34
N ALA A 115 -20.95 -11.46 3.03
CA ALA A 115 -20.38 -12.70 2.51
C ALA A 115 -18.91 -12.94 2.91
N ALA A 116 -18.18 -11.88 3.29
CA ALA A 116 -16.77 -11.97 3.69
C ALA A 116 -16.58 -12.08 5.21
N ARG A 117 -17.65 -12.03 6.01
CA ARG A 117 -17.56 -11.93 7.48
C ARG A 117 -16.82 -13.08 8.14
N THR A 118 -17.01 -14.31 7.68
CA THR A 118 -16.30 -15.47 8.23
C THR A 118 -14.79 -15.31 8.07
N GLN A 119 -14.33 -14.87 6.90
CA GLN A 119 -12.90 -14.65 6.64
C GLN A 119 -12.37 -13.44 7.42
N LEU A 120 -13.12 -12.33 7.46
CA LEU A 120 -12.78 -11.14 8.26
C LEU A 120 -12.67 -11.45 9.75
N ALA A 121 -13.55 -12.29 10.29
CA ALA A 121 -13.52 -12.73 11.68
C ALA A 121 -12.32 -13.64 11.94
N GLY A 122 -12.01 -14.57 11.03
CA GLY A 122 -10.83 -15.44 11.14
C GLY A 122 -9.52 -14.65 11.12
N GLU A 123 -9.38 -13.68 10.21
CA GLU A 123 -8.21 -12.80 10.15
C GLU A 123 -8.10 -11.93 11.40
N ALA A 124 -9.21 -11.35 11.89
CA ALA A 124 -9.22 -10.57 13.12
C ALA A 124 -8.85 -11.41 14.35
N ALA A 125 -9.37 -12.64 14.46
CA ALA A 125 -8.99 -13.58 15.51
C ALA A 125 -7.50 -13.92 15.44
N GLY A 126 -6.94 -14.11 14.24
CA GLY A 126 -5.50 -14.31 14.05
C GLY A 126 -4.67 -13.12 14.55
N VAL A 127 -5.05 -11.89 14.18
CA VAL A 127 -4.38 -10.67 14.65
C VAL A 127 -4.43 -10.56 16.17
N LEU A 128 -5.61 -10.77 16.77
CA LEU A 128 -5.78 -10.72 18.22
C LEU A 128 -4.98 -11.82 18.93
N ALA A 129 -4.92 -13.02 18.37
CA ALA A 129 -4.12 -14.12 18.91
C ALA A 129 -2.62 -13.80 18.88
N LEU A 130 -2.12 -13.17 17.80
CA LEU A 130 -0.73 -12.73 17.70
C LEU A 130 -0.40 -11.63 18.73
N ILE A 131 -1.29 -10.65 18.90
CA ILE A 131 -1.11 -9.58 19.89
C ILE A 131 -1.13 -10.16 21.32
N ALA A 132 -2.11 -11.01 21.63
CA ALA A 132 -2.21 -11.65 22.94
C ALA A 132 -1.01 -12.56 23.23
N GLY A 133 -0.58 -13.35 22.23
CA GLY A 133 0.62 -14.18 22.32
C GLY A 133 1.88 -13.36 22.54
N ALA A 134 2.03 -12.23 21.84
CA ALA A 134 3.15 -11.31 22.04
C ALA A 134 3.15 -10.68 23.44
N ALA A 135 1.99 -10.25 23.93
CA ALA A 135 1.84 -9.71 25.29
C ALA A 135 2.15 -10.77 26.36
N PHE A 136 1.68 -12.00 26.16
CA PHE A 136 2.00 -13.14 27.01
C PHE A 136 3.51 -13.42 27.02
N ALA A 137 4.15 -13.39 25.85
CA ALA A 137 5.57 -13.68 25.70
C ALA A 137 6.51 -12.67 26.40
N VAL A 138 6.02 -11.49 26.78
CA VAL A 138 6.80 -10.44 27.50
C VAL A 138 7.48 -10.98 28.75
N ARG A 139 6.90 -11.97 29.43
CA ARG A 139 7.51 -12.58 30.62
C ARG A 139 8.85 -13.28 30.36
N TRP A 140 9.16 -13.60 29.10
CA TRP A 140 10.43 -14.20 28.69
C TRP A 140 11.22 -13.29 27.75
N SER A 141 10.55 -12.49 26.92
CA SER A 141 11.21 -11.60 25.97
C SER A 141 10.30 -10.46 25.52
N ALA A 142 10.84 -9.25 25.44
CA ALA A 142 10.16 -8.08 24.88
C ALA A 142 10.12 -8.07 23.34
N ILE A 143 10.90 -8.93 22.66
CA ILE A 143 11.02 -8.93 21.19
C ILE A 143 9.66 -9.01 20.48
N PRO A 144 8.71 -9.89 20.86
CA PRO A 144 7.41 -9.98 20.19
C PRO A 144 6.53 -8.76 20.41
N ILE A 145 6.52 -8.15 21.60
CA ILE A 145 5.67 -6.96 21.84
C ILE A 145 6.23 -5.72 21.13
N VAL A 146 7.55 -5.61 21.02
CA VAL A 146 8.20 -4.57 20.19
C VAL A 146 7.85 -4.76 18.72
N TYR A 147 7.77 -6.02 18.23
CA TYR A 147 7.32 -6.30 16.86
C TYR A 147 5.90 -5.78 16.62
N VAL A 148 4.98 -6.08 17.53
CA VAL A 148 3.60 -5.60 17.47
C VAL A 148 3.56 -4.07 17.43
N GLY A 149 4.32 -3.41 18.32
CA GLY A 149 4.42 -1.96 18.35
C GLY A 149 4.91 -1.37 17.02
N LEU A 150 5.97 -1.94 16.45
CA LEU A 150 6.52 -1.50 15.16
C LEU A 150 5.57 -1.78 14.00
N ALA A 151 4.86 -2.92 13.98
CA ALA A 151 3.87 -3.25 12.96
C ALA A 151 2.72 -2.26 12.96
N VAL A 152 2.19 -1.95 14.14
CA VAL A 152 1.11 -0.97 14.31
C VAL A 152 1.60 0.41 13.91
N ALA A 153 2.74 0.87 14.43
CA ALA A 153 3.29 2.19 14.12
C ALA A 153 3.61 2.37 12.64
N GLY A 154 4.18 1.35 11.99
CA GLY A 154 4.51 1.38 10.56
C GLY A 154 3.29 1.64 9.68
N SER A 155 2.11 1.15 10.10
CA SER A 155 0.86 1.37 9.36
C SER A 155 0.32 2.79 9.42
N TRP A 156 0.77 3.61 10.38
CA TRP A 156 0.26 4.98 10.54
C TRP A 156 0.67 5.90 9.38
N VAL A 157 1.76 5.57 8.72
CA VAL A 157 2.31 6.35 7.61
C VAL A 157 1.62 6.00 6.29
N PHE A 158 0.82 4.92 6.22
CA PHE A 158 0.24 4.45 4.96
C PHE A 158 -0.69 5.47 4.31
N PRO A 159 -1.68 6.09 4.99
CA PRO A 159 -2.56 7.07 4.33
C PRO A 159 -1.78 8.28 3.78
N LEU A 160 -0.67 8.64 4.43
CA LEU A 160 0.20 9.69 3.92
C LEU A 160 0.88 9.25 2.61
N VAL A 161 1.51 8.07 2.60
CA VAL A 161 2.34 7.63 1.47
C VAL A 161 1.53 7.10 0.30
N THR A 162 0.40 6.43 0.56
CA THR A 162 -0.37 5.73 -0.48
C THR A 162 -1.65 6.44 -0.87
N ALA A 163 -2.08 7.46 -0.12
CA ALA A 163 -3.24 8.26 -0.49
C ALA A 163 -2.89 9.75 -0.68
N TYR A 164 -2.34 10.41 0.35
CA TYR A 164 -2.08 11.85 0.30
C TYR A 164 -1.02 12.27 -0.73
N ILE A 165 0.12 11.58 -0.77
CA ILE A 165 1.19 11.87 -1.74
C ILE A 165 0.74 11.59 -3.19
N PRO A 166 0.17 10.41 -3.51
CA PRO A 166 -0.10 10.06 -4.90
C PRO A 166 -1.39 10.67 -5.47
N HIS A 167 -2.28 11.22 -4.65
CA HIS A 167 -3.54 11.78 -5.12
C HIS A 167 -3.64 13.31 -5.01
N ASP A 168 -4.59 13.84 -5.76
CA ASP A 168 -5.05 15.21 -5.64
C ASP A 168 -6.58 15.22 -5.46
N GLY A 169 -7.04 15.54 -4.25
CA GLY A 169 -8.46 15.61 -3.92
C GLY A 169 -9.24 16.68 -4.70
N ARG A 170 -8.54 17.59 -5.41
CA ARG A 170 -9.16 18.64 -6.24
C ARG A 170 -9.39 18.19 -7.69
N GLY A 171 -8.93 17.00 -8.07
CA GLY A 171 -9.04 16.47 -9.43
C GLY A 171 -10.48 16.23 -9.87
N GLY A 172 -10.86 16.74 -11.03
CA GLY A 172 -12.19 16.56 -11.62
C GLY A 172 -12.37 15.25 -12.40
N SER A 173 -11.29 14.54 -12.71
CA SER A 173 -11.28 13.32 -13.53
C SER A 173 -10.33 12.28 -12.96
N ALA A 174 -10.45 11.01 -13.38
CA ALA A 174 -9.55 9.94 -12.94
C ALA A 174 -8.06 10.26 -13.19
N LEU A 175 -7.74 10.93 -14.30
CA LEU A 175 -6.37 11.36 -14.64
C LEU A 175 -5.85 12.50 -13.75
N SER A 176 -6.73 13.40 -13.32
CA SER A 176 -6.35 14.55 -12.47
C SER A 176 -6.41 14.26 -10.98
N ARG A 177 -7.11 13.19 -10.57
CA ARG A 177 -7.18 12.72 -9.17
C ARG A 177 -5.93 11.95 -8.73
N THR A 178 -5.08 11.53 -9.66
CA THR A 178 -3.86 10.79 -9.37
C THR A 178 -2.67 11.49 -10.00
N ARG A 179 -1.69 11.85 -9.18
CA ARG A 179 -0.50 12.58 -9.60
C ARG A 179 0.41 11.68 -10.43
N LEU A 180 1.01 12.28 -11.45
CA LEU A 180 1.98 11.63 -12.31
C LEU A 180 3.40 11.94 -11.80
N PHE A 181 4.15 10.91 -11.41
CA PHE A 181 5.53 11.05 -10.96
C PHE A 181 6.53 10.56 -12.01
N ARG A 182 7.58 11.33 -12.25
CA ARG A 182 8.70 10.97 -13.14
C ARG A 182 10.03 11.39 -12.53
N GLY A 183 11.10 10.72 -12.96
CA GLY A 183 12.48 11.02 -12.58
C GLY A 183 13.15 9.86 -11.84
N PRO A 184 14.42 9.54 -12.16
CA PRO A 184 15.11 8.38 -11.60
C PRO A 184 15.27 8.46 -10.08
N PHE A 185 15.46 9.66 -9.54
CA PHE A 185 15.60 9.88 -8.09
C PHE A 185 14.31 9.57 -7.32
N VAL A 186 13.18 10.09 -7.80
CA VAL A 186 11.85 9.85 -7.20
C VAL A 186 11.53 8.36 -7.21
N GLN A 187 11.79 7.70 -8.35
CA GLN A 187 11.49 6.28 -8.49
C GLN A 187 12.45 5.38 -7.70
N TRP A 188 13.70 5.80 -7.51
CA TRP A 188 14.63 5.07 -6.64
C TRP A 188 14.20 5.12 -5.17
N ILE A 189 13.81 6.29 -4.66
CA ILE A 189 13.34 6.43 -3.27
C ILE A 189 12.03 5.68 -3.04
N ALA A 190 11.09 5.76 -3.99
CA ALA A 190 9.80 5.10 -3.89
C ALA A 190 9.83 3.64 -4.35
N LEU A 191 10.99 3.11 -4.76
CA LEU A 191 11.14 1.76 -5.31
C LEU A 191 10.12 1.48 -6.43
N ASP A 192 9.97 2.43 -7.36
CA ASP A 192 9.00 2.44 -8.46
C ASP A 192 7.50 2.52 -8.04
N HIS A 193 7.15 2.69 -6.75
CA HIS A 193 5.75 2.67 -6.30
C HIS A 193 4.97 3.97 -6.50
N LEU A 194 5.62 5.01 -7.00
CA LEU A 194 4.97 6.25 -7.40
C LEU A 194 4.46 6.23 -8.85
N TYR A 195 4.56 5.11 -9.56
CA TYR A 195 3.79 4.83 -10.78
C TYR A 195 2.29 4.56 -10.46
N HIS A 196 1.71 5.39 -9.61
CA HIS A 196 0.37 5.20 -9.04
C HIS A 196 -0.72 5.49 -10.09
N LEU A 197 -0.52 6.47 -10.97
CA LEU A 197 -1.46 6.74 -12.06
C LEU A 197 -1.54 5.57 -13.05
N GLU A 198 -0.38 5.02 -13.42
CA GLU A 198 -0.29 3.83 -14.27
C GLU A 198 -1.01 2.66 -13.64
N HIS A 199 -0.83 2.48 -12.34
CA HIS A 199 -1.52 1.47 -11.57
C HIS A 199 -3.06 1.65 -11.62
N HIS A 200 -3.58 2.86 -11.40
CA HIS A 200 -5.02 3.14 -11.52
C HIS A 200 -5.58 2.87 -12.93
N LEU A 201 -4.78 3.15 -13.96
CA LEU A 201 -5.19 2.91 -15.35
C LEU A 201 -5.12 1.42 -15.74
N TYR A 202 -4.15 0.68 -15.20
CA TYR A 202 -3.91 -0.73 -15.53
C TYR A 202 -3.63 -1.56 -14.27
N PRO A 203 -4.63 -1.77 -13.39
CA PRO A 203 -4.44 -2.44 -12.10
C PRO A 203 -4.03 -3.91 -12.22
N ALA A 204 -4.28 -4.54 -13.38
CA ALA A 204 -3.87 -5.91 -13.67
C ALA A 204 -2.36 -6.07 -13.92
N VAL A 205 -1.61 -4.98 -14.11
CA VAL A 205 -0.16 -5.02 -14.32
C VAL A 205 0.55 -5.05 -12.97
N PRO A 206 1.37 -6.09 -12.69
CA PRO A 206 2.04 -6.19 -11.39
C PRO A 206 3.13 -5.13 -11.23
N HIS A 207 3.43 -4.77 -9.98
CA HIS A 207 4.27 -3.59 -9.67
C HIS A 207 5.67 -3.62 -10.30
N HIS A 208 6.29 -4.79 -10.41
CA HIS A 208 7.61 -4.96 -11.04
C HIS A 208 7.62 -4.62 -12.55
N HIS A 209 6.46 -4.44 -13.17
CA HIS A 209 6.31 -4.00 -14.56
C HIS A 209 5.84 -2.55 -14.72
N TRP A 210 5.58 -1.81 -13.63
CA TRP A 210 5.07 -0.43 -13.73
C TRP A 210 6.00 0.52 -14.48
N LYS A 211 7.32 0.39 -14.29
CA LYS A 211 8.29 1.17 -15.06
C LYS A 211 8.20 0.93 -16.57
N ALA A 212 7.96 -0.33 -16.97
CA ALA A 212 7.79 -0.67 -18.38
C ALA A 212 6.45 -0.15 -18.92
N LEU A 213 5.39 -0.23 -18.12
CA LEU A 213 4.09 0.34 -18.43
C LEU A 213 4.16 1.86 -18.59
N ALA A 214 4.83 2.56 -17.68
CA ALA A 214 5.04 4.01 -17.74
C ALA A 214 5.68 4.43 -19.06
N ARG A 215 6.75 3.74 -19.50
CA ARG A 215 7.36 4.01 -20.81
C ARG A 215 6.41 3.85 -21.99
N ARG A 216 5.43 2.94 -21.91
CA ARG A 216 4.40 2.77 -22.94
C ARG A 216 3.33 3.85 -22.90
N LEU A 217 3.05 4.41 -21.72
CA LEU A 217 2.03 5.44 -21.52
C LEU A 217 2.56 6.86 -21.68
N ASP A 218 3.86 7.08 -21.52
CA ASP A 218 4.50 8.40 -21.64
C ASP A 218 4.13 9.17 -22.93
N PRO A 219 4.10 8.55 -24.13
CA PRO A 219 3.67 9.25 -25.34
C PRO A 219 2.23 9.77 -25.26
N HIS A 220 1.33 9.03 -24.61
CA HIS A 220 -0.06 9.44 -24.42
C HIS A 220 -0.17 10.57 -23.39
N PHE A 221 0.58 10.49 -22.28
CA PHE A 221 0.61 11.55 -21.27
C PHE A 221 1.22 12.85 -21.81
N LEU A 222 2.22 12.76 -22.69
CA LEU A 222 2.75 13.91 -23.42
C LEU A 222 1.71 14.55 -24.33
N ALA A 223 0.97 13.75 -25.10
CA ALA A 223 -0.09 14.24 -25.98
C ALA A 223 -1.24 14.93 -25.21
N LEU A 224 -1.50 14.50 -23.97
CA LEU A 224 -2.48 15.10 -23.06
C LEU A 224 -1.92 16.29 -22.26
N GLY A 225 -0.65 16.65 -22.43
CA GLY A 225 -0.01 17.76 -21.69
C GLY A 225 0.25 17.47 -20.21
N LEU A 226 0.19 16.20 -19.79
CA LEU A 226 0.45 15.78 -18.40
C LEU A 226 1.96 15.66 -18.10
N LEU A 227 2.78 15.55 -19.14
CA LEU A 227 4.24 15.56 -19.05
C LEU A 227 4.81 16.74 -19.85
N PRO A 228 5.90 17.37 -19.38
CA PRO A 228 6.61 18.33 -20.20
C PRO A 228 7.26 17.61 -21.39
N PRO A 229 7.31 18.23 -22.58
CA PRO A 229 8.10 17.69 -23.68
C PRO A 229 9.56 17.55 -23.25
N ALA A 230 10.21 16.45 -23.65
CA ALA A 230 11.60 16.21 -23.30
C ALA A 230 12.46 17.42 -23.70
N SER A 231 13.17 18.00 -22.73
CA SER A 231 14.12 19.08 -22.96
C SER A 231 15.32 18.54 -23.76
N GLY A 232 15.20 18.43 -25.08
CA GLY A 232 16.23 17.73 -25.86
C GLY A 232 16.10 17.61 -27.37
N THR A 233 15.01 18.03 -28.01
CA THR A 233 15.01 18.18 -29.48
C THR A 233 15.20 19.64 -29.83
N ARG A 234 16.46 20.09 -29.91
CA ARG A 234 16.78 21.25 -30.75
C ARG A 234 16.17 20.96 -32.11
N SER A 235 15.24 21.82 -32.53
CA SER A 235 14.79 21.89 -33.92
C SER A 235 16.02 21.81 -34.81
N ARG A 236 16.16 20.70 -35.52
CA ARG A 236 17.12 20.57 -36.61
C ARG A 236 16.56 21.50 -37.69
N LYS A 237 16.98 22.76 -37.67
CA LYS A 237 16.76 23.68 -38.79
C LYS A 237 17.35 22.98 -40.01
N SER A 238 16.47 22.62 -40.94
CA SER A 238 16.86 22.15 -42.27
C SER A 238 17.63 23.27 -42.98
N PRO A 239 18.69 22.93 -43.75
CA PRO A 239 19.41 23.90 -44.56
C PRO A 239 18.55 24.51 -45.66
#